data_AF-A0A7Y1ZWG9-F1
#
_entry.id   AF-A0A7Y1ZWG9-F1
#
_cell.length_a   1.000
_cell.length_b   1.000
_cell.length_c   1.000
_cell.angle_alpha   90.00
_cell.angle_beta   90.00
_cell.angle_gamma   90.00
#
_symmetry.space_group_name_H-M   'P 1'
#
loop_
_entity.id
_entity.type
_entity.pdbx_description
1 polymer ?
#
loop_
_entity_poly.entity_id
_entity_poly.type
_entity_poly.pdbx_seq_one_letter_code
_entity_poly.pdbx_strand_id
1 'polypeptide(L)'
;VDERIAALGRTGDVDATAAVYVQLPGGTGRQMGDYPTDDGAPLRGSPSELADQLREFADAGAAHIQICVDPIVPASLETLGEAVALLR
;
A
#
# COMPACT_ATOMS: atom_id res chain seq x y z
N VAL A 1 -16.16 -7.62 15.16
CA VAL A 1 -15.77 -6.20 15.04
C VAL A 1 -17.02 -5.35 14.80
N ASP A 2 -17.90 -5.79 13.91
CA ASP A 2 -19.12 -5.09 13.49
C ASP A 2 -20.09 -4.76 14.62
N GLU A 3 -20.41 -5.71 15.51
CA GLU A 3 -21.28 -5.43 16.68
C GLU A 3 -20.75 -4.30 17.57
N ARG A 4 -19.42 -4.20 17.73
CA ARG A 4 -18.79 -3.14 18.52
C ARG A 4 -18.81 -1.80 17.80
N ILE A 5 -18.66 -1.80 16.48
CA ILE A 5 -18.80 -0.60 15.63
C ILE A 5 -20.25 -0.08 15.73
N ALA A 6 -21.23 -0.97 15.63
CA ALA A 6 -22.65 -0.64 15.77
C ALA A 6 -23.00 -0.07 17.15
N ALA A 7 -22.49 -0.67 18.24
CA ALA A 7 -22.71 -0.19 19.61
C ALA A 7 -22.17 1.23 19.87
N LEU A 8 -21.16 1.66 19.12
CA LEU A 8 -20.60 3.02 19.17
C LEU A 8 -21.35 4.00 18.26
N GLY A 9 -22.42 3.58 17.59
CA GLY A 9 -23.19 4.41 16.67
C GLY A 9 -22.47 4.71 15.35
N ARG A 10 -21.45 3.92 14.97
CA ARG A 10 -20.82 4.00 13.65
C ARG A 10 -21.64 3.14 12.68
N THR A 11 -22.36 3.80 11.77
CA THR A 11 -23.41 3.16 10.96
C THR A 11 -23.20 3.31 9.44
N GLY A 12 -21.96 3.59 9.00
CA GLY A 12 -21.61 3.68 7.59
C GLY A 12 -20.97 2.39 7.08
N ASP A 13 -21.20 2.09 5.80
CA ASP A 13 -20.44 1.07 5.09
C ASP A 13 -18.97 1.49 5.00
N VAL A 14 -18.07 0.52 5.10
CA VAL A 14 -16.63 0.74 4.95
C VAL A 14 -16.13 -0.09 3.78
N ASP A 15 -15.45 0.58 2.85
CA ASP A 15 -14.77 -0.12 1.77
C ASP A 15 -13.49 -0.77 2.28
N ALA A 16 -13.14 -1.92 1.71
CA ALA A 16 -11.87 -2.58 2.01
C ALA A 16 -10.71 -1.71 1.49
N THR A 17 -9.75 -1.42 2.38
CA THR A 17 -8.55 -0.64 2.04
C THR A 17 -7.30 -1.32 2.56
N ALA A 18 -6.17 -1.04 1.92
CA ALA A 18 -4.86 -1.56 2.34
C ALA A 18 -3.80 -0.46 2.36
N ALA A 19 -2.90 -0.51 3.36
CA ALA A 19 -1.67 0.25 3.37
C ALA A 19 -0.55 -0.62 2.79
N VAL A 20 -0.02 -0.23 1.64
CA VAL A 20 0.93 -1.03 0.86
C VAL A 20 2.32 -0.43 0.98
N TYR A 21 3.28 -1.22 1.42
CA TYR A 21 4.66 -0.77 1.57
C TYR A 21 5.45 -1.02 0.28
N VAL A 22 5.94 0.05 -0.34
CA VAL A 22 6.72 0.02 -1.58
C VAL A 22 8.12 0.55 -1.30
N GLN A 23 9.12 -0.29 -1.56
CA GLN A 23 10.52 0.08 -1.41
C GLN A 23 11.19 0.25 -2.77
N LEU A 24 11.68 1.47 -3.01
CA LEU A 24 12.35 1.92 -4.23
C LEU A 24 13.87 2.05 -3.98
N PRO A 25 14.68 2.23 -5.03
CA PRO A 25 16.13 2.37 -4.88
C PRO A 25 16.52 3.46 -3.86
N GLY A 26 17.43 3.11 -2.94
CA GLY A 26 17.85 3.98 -1.85
C GLY A 26 16.99 3.88 -0.58
N GLY A 27 15.95 3.07 -0.58
CA GLY A 27 15.12 2.81 0.60
C GLY A 27 15.87 1.96 1.62
N THR A 28 15.65 2.23 2.90
CA THR A 28 16.40 1.58 4.00
C THR A 28 15.51 0.79 4.95
N GLY A 29 14.21 0.69 4.67
CA GLY A 29 13.25 0.05 5.56
C GLY A 29 12.41 1.07 6.32
N ARG A 30 11.36 0.60 7.00
CA ARG A 30 10.59 1.44 7.93
C ARG A 30 11.41 1.70 9.19
N GLN A 31 11.63 2.97 9.53
CA GLN A 31 12.34 3.35 10.76
C GLN A 31 11.42 3.46 11.99
N MET A 32 10.12 3.69 11.80
CA MET A 32 9.11 3.71 12.86
C MET A 32 7.97 2.73 12.55
N GLY A 33 7.46 2.07 13.58
CA GLY A 33 6.42 1.03 13.42
C GLY A 33 6.96 -0.34 13.02
N ASP A 34 8.28 -0.53 13.03
CA ASP A 34 8.96 -1.83 12.86
C ASP A 34 8.90 -2.66 14.14
N TYR A 35 7.67 -2.95 14.58
CA TYR A 35 7.44 -3.98 15.57
C TYR A 35 7.65 -5.34 14.89
N PRO A 36 8.20 -6.35 15.59
CA PRO A 36 8.36 -7.68 14.99
C PRO A 36 6.98 -8.22 14.59
N THR A 37 6.67 -8.12 13.31
CA THR A 37 5.53 -8.73 12.67
C THR A 37 6.07 -9.60 11.58
N ASP A 38 5.81 -10.90 11.70
CA ASP A 38 6.19 -11.92 10.75
C ASP A 38 5.70 -11.54 9.32
N ASP A 39 6.60 -11.69 8.35
CA ASP A 39 6.35 -12.09 6.94
C ASP A 39 5.99 -11.06 5.86
N GLY A 40 5.71 -9.79 6.17
CA GLY A 40 5.35 -8.78 5.15
C GLY A 40 6.55 -8.12 4.45
N ALA A 41 7.03 -8.66 3.32
CA ALA A 41 8.05 -7.98 2.49
C ALA A 41 7.46 -6.77 1.73
N PRO A 42 8.20 -5.67 1.54
CA PRO A 42 7.74 -4.58 0.67
C PRO A 42 7.69 -5.03 -0.79
N LEU A 43 6.79 -4.41 -1.54
CA LEU A 43 6.81 -4.49 -3.00
C LEU A 43 8.07 -3.82 -3.53
N ARG A 44 8.68 -4.47 -4.52
CA ARG A 44 9.89 -4.00 -5.22
C ARG A 44 9.78 -4.37 -6.69
N GLY A 45 10.56 -3.71 -7.53
CA GLY A 45 10.66 -4.02 -8.95
C GLY A 45 10.65 -2.77 -9.84
N SER A 46 10.59 -3.01 -11.13
CA SER A 46 10.34 -2.01 -12.17
C SER A 46 8.93 -1.41 -12.08
N PRO A 47 8.67 -0.26 -12.71
CA PRO A 47 7.33 0.34 -12.74
C PRO A 47 6.22 -0.61 -13.23
N SER A 48 6.50 -1.44 -14.23
CA SER A 48 5.53 -2.44 -14.72
C SER A 48 5.25 -3.54 -13.71
N GLU A 49 6.30 -4.07 -13.07
CA GLU A 49 6.14 -5.11 -12.03
C GLU A 49 5.40 -4.55 -10.81
N LEU A 50 5.67 -3.29 -10.44
CA LEU A 50 4.94 -2.62 -9.36
C LEU A 50 3.47 -2.41 -9.75
N ALA A 51 3.16 -2.01 -10.98
CA ALA A 51 1.79 -1.88 -11.43
C ALA A 51 1.04 -3.21 -11.35
N ASP A 52 1.66 -4.32 -11.78
CA ASP A 52 1.06 -5.65 -11.69
C ASP A 52 0.81 -6.07 -10.24
N GLN A 53 1.79 -5.92 -9.35
CA GLN A 53 1.65 -6.19 -7.91
C GLN A 53 0.57 -5.32 -7.25
N LEU A 54 0.44 -4.05 -7.65
CA LEU A 54 -0.59 -3.14 -7.11
C LEU A 54 -2.00 -3.54 -7.56
N ARG A 55 -2.17 -4.15 -8.75
CA ARG A 55 -3.47 -4.69 -9.21
C ARG A 55 -3.94 -5.87 -8.37
N GLU A 56 -3.02 -6.67 -7.83
CA GLU A 56 -3.38 -7.81 -6.98
C GLU A 56 -4.22 -7.39 -5.76
N PHE A 57 -4.06 -6.16 -5.26
CA PHE A 57 -4.90 -5.64 -4.18
C PHE A 57 -6.34 -5.39 -4.61
N ALA A 58 -6.55 -4.91 -5.85
CA ALA A 58 -7.88 -4.75 -6.41
C ALA A 58 -8.54 -6.12 -6.64
N ASP A 59 -7.78 -7.11 -7.14
CA ASP A 59 -8.26 -8.48 -7.31
C ASP A 59 -8.61 -9.14 -5.96
N ALA A 60 -7.90 -8.77 -4.89
CA ALA A 60 -8.21 -9.15 -3.52
C ALA A 60 -9.42 -8.40 -2.91
N GLY A 61 -10.01 -7.44 -3.64
CA GLY A 61 -11.21 -6.70 -3.24
C GLY A 61 -10.96 -5.34 -2.57
N ALA A 62 -9.73 -4.82 -2.57
CA ALA A 62 -9.46 -3.48 -2.06
C ALA A 62 -10.03 -2.42 -3.01
N ALA A 63 -10.90 -1.55 -2.49
CA ALA A 63 -11.43 -0.40 -3.24
C ALA A 63 -10.43 0.76 -3.30
N HIS A 64 -9.52 0.83 -2.33
CA HIS A 64 -8.51 1.87 -2.24
C HIS A 64 -7.23 1.36 -1.57
N ILE A 65 -6.07 1.80 -2.07
CA ILE A 65 -4.78 1.54 -1.44
C ILE A 65 -4.09 2.83 -1.06
N GLN A 66 -3.39 2.82 0.08
CA GLN A 66 -2.51 3.89 0.53
C GLN A 66 -1.07 3.41 0.39
N ILE A 67 -0.27 4.11 -0.41
CA ILE A 67 1.10 3.68 -0.68
C ILE A 67 2.06 4.33 0.32
N CYS A 68 2.73 3.51 1.11
CA CYS A 68 3.85 3.91 1.96
C CYS A 68 5.15 3.80 1.14
N VAL A 69 5.76 4.94 0.81
CA VAL A 69 6.93 5.02 -0.07
C VAL A 69 8.22 5.10 0.73
N ASP A 70 9.21 4.25 0.40
CA ASP A 70 10.57 4.29 0.96
C ASP A 70 11.62 4.28 -0.17
N PRO A 71 12.44 5.33 -0.34
CA PRO A 71 12.42 6.58 0.41
C PRO A 71 11.39 7.55 -0.17
N ILE A 72 10.78 8.43 0.65
CA ILE A 72 9.82 9.43 0.18
C ILE A 72 10.53 10.69 -0.36
N VAL A 73 11.13 10.55 -1.55
CA VAL A 73 11.91 11.60 -2.23
C VAL A 73 11.41 11.78 -3.68
N PRO A 74 11.72 12.92 -4.34
CA PRO A 74 11.20 13.19 -5.69
C PRO A 74 11.45 12.07 -6.71
N ALA A 75 12.67 11.53 -6.79
CA ALA A 75 13.01 10.44 -7.71
C ALA A 75 12.16 9.17 -7.50
N SER A 76 11.83 8.85 -6.23
CA SER A 76 10.94 7.75 -5.90
C SER A 76 9.51 8.02 -6.36
N LEU A 77 9.05 9.26 -6.21
CA LEU A 77 7.70 9.65 -6.65
C LEU A 77 7.56 9.67 -8.17
N GLU A 78 8.61 10.04 -8.90
CA GLU A 78 8.65 9.94 -10.37
C GLU A 78 8.51 8.48 -10.83
N THR A 79 9.32 7.58 -10.27
CA THR A 79 9.27 6.14 -10.57
C THR A 79 7.91 5.54 -10.20
N LEU A 80 7.35 5.91 -9.04
CA LEU A 80 6.02 5.48 -8.63
C LEU A 80 4.93 6.03 -9.56
N GLY A 81 5.07 7.27 -10.03
CA GLY A 81 4.18 7.88 -11.01
C GLY A 81 4.13 7.10 -12.32
N GLU A 82 5.26 6.57 -12.78
CA GLU A 82 5.31 5.67 -13.94
C GLU A 82 4.51 4.40 -13.69
N ALA A 83 4.64 3.77 -12.52
CA ALA A 83 3.87 2.58 -12.16
C ALA A 83 2.36 2.87 -12.10
N VAL A 84 1.96 3.98 -11.46
CA VAL A 84 0.55 4.39 -11.36
C VAL A 84 -0.04 4.70 -12.74
N ALA A 85 0.72 5.30 -13.65
CA ALA A 85 0.25 5.58 -15.01
C ALA A 85 -0.06 4.30 -15.82
N LEU A 86 0.50 3.15 -15.41
CA LEU A 86 0.23 1.85 -16.01
C LEU A 86 -1.04 1.17 -15.46
N LEU A 87 -1.59 1.59 -14.31
CA LEU A 87 -2.76 0.98 -13.63
C LEU A 87 -4.13 1.23 -14.30
N ARG A 88 -4.14 1.55 -15.60
CA ARG A 88 -5.39 1.84 -16.34
C ARG A 88 -6.40 0.71 -16.28
#